data_AF-A0A023B4I7-F1
#
_entry.id   AF-A0A023B4I7-F1
#
_cell.length_a   1.000
_cell.length_b   1.000
_cell.length_c   1.000
_cell.angle_alpha   90.00
_cell.angle_beta   90.00
_cell.angle_gamma   90.00
#
_symmetry.space_group_name_H-M   'P 1'
#
loop_
_entity.id
_entity.type
_entity.pdbx_description
1 polymer ?
#
loop_
_entity_poly.entity_id
_entity_poly.type
_entity_poly.pdbx_seq_one_letter_code
_entity_poly.pdbx_strand_id
1 'polypeptide(L)'
;MNLGWVPRQDLSAFQSWVPDSPGHDLVRGQKRSSEVLDDPASHWSVVAGGDGPDQRNLGSSGTPAAKRVCVALPNPDMQLELANPDMRLELANPDMELELANPDMELELANPGVSVDPVPAGLAERQGVEVMKPEEEGVESHATCLIWAYDILSQGLQRLAPFECGGLSVFGLAQKAAEWRAAGRPNLTLEASCYDPLPGWGRHLTWNESQFRHWLTWRRRSEQNALGTMVERRVTYRIRVETTEDALVDEVIRSWPSIGAFAARMRGWWSQRGQRLRVTPQQPGISRWRLDELVIRRLGRHGTNKLLQQARRERRRAHLNQSVAHDLEQALHKMRHDNVPIQLVSASGTPFVVAYPEGFAPYLQLPTTQVTGPVVAEASLRIAPRFLVWSYDVHHNGWWDSVPRELLMPSLSVFGLAFLVQQWVATGNTVHSLTAGCYSCGEGGHCHSDVDQCERCEDPWDVQQFCEWLVSRHYSNTVQPEEHTADAEEHTADAERHTRINAVGFDIPKRKPNMRCRVDPDAVNLHEFIAPNYTFQGKVAAWWSGAQLHEPRGVVDGLERWELERLLLHRLNSLGYFRDSNRSSF
;
A
#
# COMPACT_ATOMS: atom_id res chain seq x y z
N MET A 1 1.04 51.50 -20.71
CA MET A 1 1.35 50.50 -21.76
C MET A 1 0.12 49.61 -21.90
N ASN A 2 -0.56 49.73 -23.04
CA ASN A 2 -1.84 49.07 -23.34
C ASN A 2 -1.63 47.58 -23.60
N LEU A 3 -2.37 46.72 -22.90
CA LEU A 3 -2.49 45.31 -23.22
C LEU A 3 -3.68 45.13 -24.15
N GLY A 4 -3.38 44.99 -25.44
CA GLY A 4 -4.34 44.67 -26.50
C GLY A 4 -4.71 43.19 -26.48
N TRP A 5 -6.02 42.95 -26.58
CA TRP A 5 -6.64 41.65 -26.82
C TRP A 5 -6.38 41.18 -28.25
N VAL A 6 -6.05 39.89 -28.42
CA VAL A 6 -5.95 39.20 -29.72
C VAL A 6 -7.19 38.31 -29.90
N PRO A 7 -7.90 38.33 -31.05
CA PRO A 7 -9.06 37.47 -31.26
C PRO A 7 -8.68 36.06 -31.75
N ARG A 8 -9.43 35.07 -31.27
CA ARG A 8 -9.49 33.67 -31.74
C ARG A 8 -9.80 33.62 -33.24
N GLN A 9 -8.99 32.85 -33.99
CA GLN A 9 -9.34 32.41 -35.34
C GLN A 9 -10.04 31.05 -35.31
N ASP A 10 -11.11 30.98 -36.10
CA ASP A 10 -11.90 29.80 -36.47
C ASP A 10 -11.04 28.68 -37.06
N LEU A 11 -11.26 27.45 -36.60
CA LEU A 11 -10.82 26.22 -37.26
C LEU A 11 -12.06 25.40 -37.63
N SER A 12 -12.63 25.71 -38.78
CA SER A 12 -13.72 24.97 -39.42
C SER A 12 -13.33 24.54 -40.83
N ALA A 13 -12.38 23.61 -40.94
CA ALA A 13 -12.18 22.82 -42.16
C ALA A 13 -11.25 21.64 -41.87
N PHE A 14 -11.78 20.43 -41.79
CA PHE A 14 -11.18 19.24 -42.39
C PHE A 14 -12.20 18.10 -42.35
N GLN A 15 -12.90 17.95 -43.48
CA GLN A 15 -13.73 16.79 -43.79
C GLN A 15 -12.85 15.62 -44.28
N SER A 16 -13.31 14.43 -43.92
CA SER A 16 -13.20 13.15 -44.64
C SER A 16 -11.81 12.62 -44.97
N TRP A 17 -11.40 11.58 -44.23
CA TRP A 17 -10.68 10.44 -44.80
C TRP A 17 -11.04 9.18 -43.99
N VAL A 18 -11.77 8.26 -44.63
CA VAL A 18 -12.10 6.91 -44.15
C VAL A 18 -11.37 5.95 -45.09
N PRO A 19 -10.52 5.03 -44.60
CA PRO A 19 -10.09 3.90 -45.39
C PRO A 19 -10.95 2.66 -45.10
N ASP A 20 -11.33 2.00 -46.19
CA ASP A 20 -12.14 0.80 -46.29
C ASP A 20 -11.56 -0.41 -45.53
N SER A 21 -12.44 -1.13 -44.83
CA SER A 21 -12.19 -2.47 -44.30
C SER A 21 -12.66 -3.53 -45.31
N PRO A 22 -11.84 -4.53 -45.69
CA PRO A 22 -12.34 -5.68 -46.42
C PRO A 22 -12.93 -6.71 -45.45
N GLY A 23 -14.15 -7.14 -45.77
CA GLY A 23 -14.90 -8.15 -45.05
C GLY A 23 -14.31 -9.55 -45.19
N HIS A 24 -14.52 -10.35 -44.13
CA HIS A 24 -14.39 -11.80 -44.18
C HIS A 24 -15.69 -12.44 -43.71
N ASP A 25 -16.42 -12.99 -44.69
CA ASP A 25 -17.43 -14.02 -44.52
C ASP A 25 -16.76 -15.33 -44.08
N LEU A 26 -17.31 -15.99 -43.06
CA LEU A 26 -17.15 -17.44 -42.86
C LEU A 26 -18.28 -18.01 -41.99
N VAL A 27 -19.33 -18.41 -42.70
CA VAL A 27 -20.03 -19.71 -42.65
C VAL A 27 -20.14 -20.43 -41.29
N ARG A 28 -21.39 -20.59 -40.86
CA ARG A 28 -21.86 -21.56 -39.85
C ARG A 28 -21.56 -23.00 -40.29
N GLY A 29 -20.96 -23.77 -39.39
CA GLY A 29 -20.89 -25.23 -39.46
C GLY A 29 -21.15 -25.84 -38.09
N GLN A 30 -22.21 -26.65 -38.00
CA GLN A 30 -22.73 -27.29 -36.79
C GLN A 30 -22.45 -28.80 -36.88
N LYS A 31 -21.92 -29.42 -35.82
CA LYS A 31 -22.20 -30.80 -35.29
C LYS A 31 -20.95 -31.62 -34.90
N ARG A 32 -21.15 -32.31 -33.75
CA ARG A 32 -20.63 -33.65 -33.36
C ARG A 32 -19.13 -33.71 -32.99
N SER A 33 -18.66 -34.42 -31.97
CA SER A 33 -19.22 -35.41 -31.06
C SER A 33 -18.39 -35.43 -29.76
N SER A 34 -19.00 -35.95 -28.70
CA SER A 34 -18.35 -36.44 -27.49
C SER A 34 -17.28 -37.50 -27.80
N GLU A 35 -16.08 -37.34 -27.25
CA GLU A 35 -15.15 -38.45 -27.07
C GLU A 35 -14.47 -38.33 -25.70
N VAL A 36 -14.51 -39.48 -25.02
CA VAL A 36 -13.97 -39.79 -23.70
C VAL A 36 -12.45 -39.90 -23.84
N LEU A 37 -11.71 -39.28 -22.92
CA LEU A 37 -10.27 -39.49 -22.81
C LEU A 37 -9.95 -40.07 -21.43
N ASP A 38 -9.50 -41.32 -21.50
CA ASP A 38 -8.98 -42.13 -20.42
C ASP A 38 -7.64 -41.58 -19.89
N ASP A 39 -7.51 -41.75 -18.59
CA ASP A 39 -6.33 -41.55 -17.75
C ASP A 39 -5.31 -42.69 -17.98
N PRO A 40 -4.00 -42.42 -18.05
CA PRO A 40 -3.02 -43.44 -17.68
C PRO A 40 -2.06 -42.96 -16.59
N ALA A 41 -2.29 -43.51 -15.41
CA ALA A 41 -1.32 -43.60 -14.33
C ALA A 41 -0.04 -44.31 -14.80
N SER A 42 1.11 -43.67 -14.60
CA SER A 42 2.42 -44.25 -14.87
C SER A 42 3.09 -44.71 -13.57
N HIS A 43 3.18 -46.04 -13.47
CA HIS A 43 4.12 -46.86 -12.74
C HIS A 43 5.43 -46.19 -12.28
N TRP A 44 5.70 -46.27 -10.97
CA TRP A 44 7.06 -46.26 -10.42
C TRP A 44 7.48 -47.70 -10.14
N SER A 45 8.47 -48.19 -10.91
CA SER A 45 9.14 -49.46 -10.65
C SER A 45 10.35 -49.23 -9.72
N VAL A 46 10.31 -49.93 -8.59
CA VAL A 46 11.43 -50.12 -7.66
C VAL A 46 12.40 -51.13 -8.29
N VAL A 47 13.68 -50.79 -8.38
CA VAL A 47 14.77 -51.75 -8.58
C VAL A 47 15.81 -51.53 -7.49
N ALA A 48 16.04 -52.59 -6.73
CA ALA A 48 17.07 -52.72 -5.72
C ALA A 48 18.25 -53.54 -6.27
N GLY A 49 19.45 -53.24 -5.76
CA GLY A 49 20.54 -54.22 -5.59
C GLY A 49 21.72 -54.09 -6.56
N GLY A 50 22.92 -54.00 -6.01
CA GLY A 50 24.17 -54.22 -6.74
C GLY A 50 25.43 -53.68 -6.05
N ASP A 51 26.02 -54.51 -5.20
CA ASP A 51 27.29 -54.31 -4.48
C ASP A 51 28.53 -54.10 -5.37
N GLY A 52 29.53 -53.39 -4.82
CA GLY A 52 30.93 -53.86 -4.84
C GLY A 52 31.93 -53.10 -5.72
N PRO A 53 33.22 -53.05 -5.31
CA PRO A 53 33.99 -51.80 -5.31
C PRO A 53 35.13 -51.78 -6.33
N ASP A 54 35.64 -50.58 -6.64
CA ASP A 54 36.97 -50.45 -7.25
C ASP A 54 37.73 -49.25 -6.69
N GLN A 55 38.88 -49.56 -6.08
CA GLN A 55 39.88 -48.60 -5.63
C GLN A 55 40.66 -48.07 -6.84
N ARG A 56 40.86 -46.75 -6.91
CA ARG A 56 42.09 -46.22 -7.50
C ARG A 56 42.42 -44.83 -6.96
N ASN A 57 43.59 -44.80 -6.32
CA ASN A 57 44.37 -43.65 -5.87
C ASN A 57 44.79 -42.76 -7.04
N LEU A 58 45.00 -41.46 -6.76
CA LEU A 58 45.80 -40.40 -7.41
C LEU A 58 45.05 -39.08 -7.13
N GLY A 59 45.56 -38.00 -6.56
CA GLY A 59 46.91 -37.55 -6.28
C GLY A 59 46.90 -36.01 -6.43
N SER A 60 47.08 -35.30 -5.31
CA SER A 60 47.65 -33.95 -5.19
C SER A 60 47.10 -32.77 -6.02
N SER A 61 46.50 -31.77 -5.34
CA SER A 61 46.85 -30.36 -5.54
C SER A 61 46.31 -29.50 -4.39
N GLY A 62 47.17 -28.63 -3.85
CA GLY A 62 46.97 -27.92 -2.59
C GLY A 62 45.89 -26.85 -2.62
N THR A 63 45.15 -26.79 -1.52
CA THR A 63 44.23 -25.71 -1.15
C THR A 63 45.00 -24.58 -0.46
N PRO A 64 44.81 -23.30 -0.85
CA PRO A 64 45.21 -22.18 -0.02
C PRO A 64 44.18 -22.02 1.11
N ALA A 65 44.68 -21.99 2.34
CA ALA A 65 43.89 -21.77 3.54
C ALA A 65 43.09 -20.46 3.46
N ALA A 66 41.77 -20.56 3.35
CA ALA A 66 40.86 -19.45 3.57
C ALA A 66 40.96 -19.02 5.03
N LYS A 67 41.66 -17.91 5.28
CA LYS A 67 41.66 -17.20 6.56
C LYS A 67 40.22 -16.78 6.86
N ARG A 68 39.59 -17.44 7.83
CA ARG A 68 38.41 -16.92 8.52
C ARG A 68 38.78 -15.58 9.15
N VAL A 69 38.25 -14.49 8.62
CA VAL A 69 38.20 -13.20 9.31
C VAL A 69 37.02 -13.28 10.26
N CYS A 70 37.29 -13.57 11.53
CA CYS A 70 36.35 -13.27 12.60
C CYS A 70 36.32 -11.75 12.74
N VAL A 71 35.20 -11.12 12.37
CA VAL A 71 34.94 -9.72 12.74
C VAL A 71 34.63 -9.72 14.24
N ALA A 72 35.69 -9.55 15.04
CA ALA A 72 35.54 -9.12 16.42
C ALA A 72 35.07 -7.67 16.39
N LEU A 73 33.91 -7.41 17.01
CA LEU A 73 33.45 -6.06 17.31
C LEU A 73 34.55 -5.34 18.11
N PRO A 74 35.13 -4.22 17.63
CA PRO A 74 35.90 -3.37 18.52
C PRO A 74 34.90 -2.66 19.43
N ASN A 75 34.99 -2.94 20.72
CA ASN A 75 34.41 -2.12 21.78
C ASN A 75 35.31 -0.88 21.90
N PRO A 76 34.91 0.34 21.52
CA PRO A 76 35.70 1.51 21.79
C PRO A 76 35.28 2.07 23.15
N ASP A 77 36.10 1.81 24.17
CA ASP A 77 36.15 2.64 25.37
C ASP A 77 36.56 4.05 24.97
N MET A 78 35.59 4.91 24.70
CA MET A 78 35.80 6.35 24.63
C MET A 78 35.85 6.91 26.04
N GLN A 79 37.07 7.11 26.55
CA GLN A 79 37.33 7.96 27.70
C GLN A 79 37.05 9.42 27.30
N LEU A 80 35.91 9.93 27.75
CA LEU A 80 35.56 11.34 27.65
C LEU A 80 36.24 12.09 28.81
N GLU A 81 37.42 12.67 28.57
CA GLU A 81 37.97 13.69 29.48
C GLU A 81 37.14 14.97 29.34
N LEU A 82 36.18 15.15 30.24
CA LEU A 82 35.49 16.42 30.42
C LEU A 82 36.35 17.35 31.28
N ALA A 83 36.95 18.35 30.63
CA ALA A 83 37.46 19.53 31.32
C ALA A 83 36.27 20.33 31.89
N ASN A 84 36.16 20.37 33.22
CA ASN A 84 35.24 21.25 33.95
C ASN A 84 35.66 22.72 33.81
N PRO A 85 34.72 23.63 33.50
CA PRO A 85 34.74 24.96 34.06
C PRO A 85 33.66 25.08 35.15
N ASP A 86 34.12 25.45 36.35
CA ASP A 86 33.29 25.78 37.50
C ASP A 86 32.24 26.84 37.16
N MET A 87 30.96 26.48 37.24
CA MET A 87 29.88 27.45 37.42
C MET A 87 29.21 27.21 38.77
N ARG A 88 29.51 28.10 39.71
CA ARG A 88 28.80 28.27 40.97
C ARG A 88 27.38 28.80 40.70
N LEU A 89 26.38 27.99 41.02
CA LEU A 89 24.98 28.42 41.16
C LEU A 89 24.63 28.41 42.65
N GLU A 90 24.53 29.61 43.22
CA GLU A 90 23.92 29.83 44.54
C GLU A 90 22.40 29.68 44.40
N LEU A 91 21.85 28.61 44.99
CA LEU A 91 20.41 28.45 45.15
C LEU A 91 20.03 28.97 46.54
N ALA A 92 19.23 30.04 46.55
CA ALA A 92 18.52 30.50 47.72
C ALA A 92 17.31 29.58 47.98
N ASN A 93 17.25 28.98 49.17
CA ASN A 93 16.07 28.33 49.71
C ASN A 93 14.92 29.33 49.87
N PRO A 94 13.67 28.86 49.72
CA PRO A 94 12.74 29.08 50.81
C PRO A 94 12.15 27.77 51.32
N ASP A 95 12.20 27.66 52.65
CA ASP A 95 11.57 26.64 53.47
C ASP A 95 10.05 26.60 53.24
N MET A 96 9.52 25.40 53.07
CA MET A 96 8.09 25.16 53.18
C MET A 96 7.87 23.84 53.93
N GLU A 97 7.54 23.97 55.21
CA GLU A 97 7.16 22.89 56.11
C GLU A 97 5.86 22.24 55.64
N LEU A 98 5.85 20.91 55.58
CA LEU A 98 4.68 20.10 55.29
C LEU A 98 4.40 19.22 56.50
N GLU A 99 3.36 19.60 57.25
CA GLU A 99 2.81 18.83 58.36
C GLU A 99 2.26 17.48 57.87
N LEU A 100 2.68 16.43 58.55
CA LEU A 100 2.18 15.07 58.40
C LEU A 100 0.82 14.94 59.10
N ALA A 101 -0.22 14.62 58.32
CA ALA A 101 -1.44 14.03 58.85
C ALA A 101 -1.94 12.94 57.89
N ASN A 102 -1.63 11.69 58.23
CA ASN A 102 -2.48 10.53 57.96
C ASN A 102 -3.39 10.38 59.20
N PRO A 103 -4.65 9.92 59.07
CA PRO A 103 -4.85 8.53 58.65
C PRO A 103 -6.17 8.19 57.91
N ASP A 104 -6.16 6.92 57.49
CA ASP A 104 -7.30 6.04 57.23
C ASP A 104 -8.15 6.27 55.99
N MET A 105 -7.92 5.42 54.98
CA MET A 105 -8.97 5.07 54.05
C MET A 105 -8.93 3.58 53.70
N GLU A 106 -10.07 2.96 53.97
CA GLU A 106 -10.40 1.54 53.88
C GLU A 106 -10.34 0.98 52.45
N LEU A 107 -10.16 -0.33 52.39
CA LEU A 107 -10.33 -1.19 51.23
C LEU A 107 -11.71 -1.03 50.59
N GLU A 108 -11.79 -0.78 49.29
CA GLU A 108 -12.82 -1.37 48.44
C GLU A 108 -12.33 -1.67 47.02
N LEU A 109 -12.80 -2.82 46.55
CA LEU A 109 -12.52 -3.49 45.29
C LEU A 109 -13.13 -2.74 44.10
N ALA A 110 -12.35 -2.50 43.04
CA ALA A 110 -12.79 -2.69 41.63
C ALA A 110 -11.66 -2.34 40.65
N ASN A 111 -11.27 -3.32 39.83
CA ASN A 111 -10.68 -3.05 38.53
C ASN A 111 -11.74 -2.42 37.61
N PRO A 112 -11.44 -1.28 36.97
CA PRO A 112 -11.67 -1.22 35.53
C PRO A 112 -10.57 -0.42 34.82
N GLY A 113 -9.78 -1.12 34.01
CA GLY A 113 -8.72 -0.53 33.19
C GLY A 113 -8.84 -0.94 31.72
N VAL A 114 -10.04 -0.89 31.14
CA VAL A 114 -10.21 -0.87 29.69
C VAL A 114 -10.78 0.50 29.33
N SER A 115 -9.90 1.37 28.85
CA SER A 115 -10.26 2.62 28.20
C SER A 115 -11.05 2.29 26.94
N VAL A 116 -12.37 2.25 27.07
CA VAL A 116 -13.28 2.33 25.93
C VAL A 116 -13.28 3.79 25.52
N ASP A 117 -12.72 4.11 24.35
CA ASP A 117 -12.87 5.44 23.75
C ASP A 117 -14.35 5.82 23.77
N PRO A 118 -14.73 7.02 24.25
CA PRO A 118 -16.11 7.45 24.22
C PRO A 118 -16.57 7.46 22.76
N VAL A 119 -17.42 6.50 22.40
CA VAL A 119 -18.23 6.57 21.18
C VAL A 119 -18.91 7.93 21.21
N PRO A 120 -18.77 8.77 20.17
CA PRO A 120 -19.35 10.10 20.20
C PRO A 120 -20.86 9.95 20.38
N ALA A 121 -21.35 10.35 21.56
CA ALA A 121 -22.76 10.35 21.95
C ALA A 121 -23.60 11.39 21.17
N GLY A 122 -23.10 11.83 20.01
CA GLY A 122 -23.73 12.73 19.06
C GLY A 122 -24.10 12.02 17.75
N LEU A 123 -24.62 10.78 17.81
CA LEU A 123 -25.40 10.23 16.69
C LEU A 123 -26.75 10.95 16.64
N ALA A 124 -26.67 12.17 16.10
CA ALA A 124 -27.65 12.90 15.32
C ALA A 124 -29.12 12.61 15.63
N GLU A 125 -29.79 13.64 16.16
CA GLU A 125 -31.16 13.94 15.80
C GLU A 125 -31.36 13.61 14.32
N ARG A 126 -32.09 12.51 14.05
CA ARG A 126 -32.15 11.87 12.73
C ARG A 126 -32.68 12.89 11.73
N GLN A 127 -31.79 13.51 10.96
CA GLN A 127 -32.17 14.36 9.85
C GLN A 127 -33.13 13.53 8.99
N GLY A 128 -34.34 14.06 8.76
CA GLY A 128 -35.29 13.41 7.88
C GLY A 128 -34.63 13.22 6.52
N VAL A 129 -34.37 11.97 6.13
CA VAL A 129 -33.79 11.68 4.82
C VAL A 129 -34.83 12.00 3.77
N GLU A 130 -34.54 12.97 2.92
CA GLU A 130 -35.36 13.32 1.78
C GLU A 130 -35.35 12.15 0.78
N VAL A 131 -36.51 11.49 0.63
CA VAL A 131 -36.62 10.30 -0.23
C VAL A 131 -36.54 10.72 -1.70
N MET A 132 -37.30 11.73 -2.09
CA MET A 132 -37.44 12.18 -3.48
C MET A 132 -37.75 13.68 -3.48
N LYS A 133 -37.15 14.41 -4.42
CA LYS A 133 -37.46 15.82 -4.69
C LYS A 133 -38.54 15.95 -5.76
N PRO A 134 -39.25 17.10 -5.85
CA PRO A 134 -40.25 17.33 -6.88
C PRO A 134 -39.73 17.14 -8.30
N GLU A 135 -38.46 17.48 -8.57
CA GLU A 135 -37.85 17.33 -9.90
C GLU A 135 -37.54 15.87 -10.26
N GLU A 136 -37.58 14.97 -9.29
CA GLU A 136 -37.30 13.53 -9.44
C GLU A 136 -38.61 12.72 -9.50
N GLU A 137 -39.77 13.39 -9.56
CA GLU A 137 -41.06 12.72 -9.63
C GLU A 137 -41.17 11.87 -10.90
N GLY A 138 -41.59 10.61 -10.73
CA GLY A 138 -41.67 9.63 -11.81
C GLY A 138 -40.33 8.99 -12.22
N VAL A 139 -39.20 9.39 -11.61
CA VAL A 139 -37.91 8.72 -11.84
C VAL A 139 -37.96 7.32 -11.23
N GLU A 140 -37.61 6.32 -12.03
CA GLU A 140 -37.37 4.96 -11.56
C GLU A 140 -35.87 4.70 -11.39
N SER A 141 -35.50 3.92 -10.39
CA SER A 141 -34.10 3.56 -10.14
C SER A 141 -33.97 2.11 -9.74
N HIS A 142 -32.80 1.53 -10.00
CA HIS A 142 -32.53 0.14 -9.65
C HIS A 142 -32.69 -0.08 -8.14
N ALA A 143 -33.44 -1.11 -7.74
CA ALA A 143 -33.75 -1.38 -6.33
C ALA A 143 -32.50 -1.39 -5.42
N THR A 144 -31.44 -2.09 -5.84
CA THR A 144 -30.13 -2.11 -5.15
C THR A 144 -29.56 -0.71 -4.91
N CYS A 145 -29.64 0.20 -5.90
CA CYS A 145 -29.12 1.56 -5.76
C CYS A 145 -29.96 2.38 -4.78
N LEU A 146 -31.28 2.19 -4.76
CA LEU A 146 -32.19 2.86 -3.82
C LEU A 146 -31.97 2.42 -2.37
N ILE A 147 -31.85 1.11 -2.14
CA ILE A 147 -31.56 0.54 -0.82
C ILE A 147 -30.21 1.06 -0.31
N TRP A 148 -29.18 1.00 -1.17
CA TRP A 148 -27.86 1.54 -0.87
C TRP A 148 -27.90 3.03 -0.57
N ALA A 149 -28.52 3.84 -1.43
CA ALA A 149 -28.59 5.29 -1.27
C ALA A 149 -29.27 5.71 0.03
N TYR A 150 -30.37 5.05 0.39
CA TYR A 150 -31.05 5.29 1.66
C TYR A 150 -30.15 4.98 2.85
N ASP A 151 -29.41 3.88 2.82
CA ASP A 151 -28.49 3.53 3.90
C ASP A 151 -27.32 4.50 3.99
N ILE A 152 -26.78 4.92 2.86
CA ILE A 152 -25.71 5.93 2.81
C ILE A 152 -26.14 7.24 3.46
N LEU A 153 -27.35 7.72 3.16
CA LEU A 153 -27.87 8.97 3.71
C LEU A 153 -28.33 8.82 5.17
N SER A 154 -29.12 7.78 5.48
CA SER A 154 -29.72 7.60 6.80
C SER A 154 -28.74 7.24 7.91
N GLN A 155 -27.61 6.62 7.56
CA GLN A 155 -26.59 6.17 8.51
C GLN A 155 -25.33 7.06 8.50
N GLY A 156 -25.34 8.18 7.77
CA GLY A 156 -24.19 9.08 7.72
C GLY A 156 -22.96 8.44 7.04
N LEU A 157 -23.17 7.57 6.05
CA LEU A 157 -22.10 6.83 5.37
C LEU A 157 -21.72 7.49 4.02
N GLN A 158 -22.02 8.77 3.82
CA GLN A 158 -21.78 9.50 2.57
C GLN A 158 -20.33 9.41 2.09
N ARG A 159 -19.37 9.31 3.02
CA ARG A 159 -17.94 9.09 2.74
C ARG A 159 -17.61 7.78 2.02
N LEU A 160 -18.54 6.82 1.96
CA LEU A 160 -18.37 5.57 1.22
C LEU A 160 -18.79 5.69 -0.24
N ALA A 161 -19.51 6.76 -0.60
CA ALA A 161 -19.84 7.03 -1.99
C ALA A 161 -18.60 7.59 -2.71
N PRO A 162 -18.27 7.12 -3.92
CA PRO A 162 -17.12 7.61 -4.68
C PRO A 162 -17.39 8.96 -5.38
N PHE A 163 -18.47 9.66 -5.01
CA PHE A 163 -18.90 10.93 -5.60
C PHE A 163 -19.64 11.79 -4.57
N GLU A 164 -19.74 13.10 -4.85
CA GLU A 164 -20.40 14.05 -3.95
C GLU A 164 -21.89 13.73 -3.76
N CYS A 165 -22.26 13.54 -2.49
CA CYS A 165 -23.62 13.23 -2.04
C CYS A 165 -24.40 14.46 -1.56
N GLY A 166 -23.75 15.63 -1.45
CA GLY A 166 -24.32 16.83 -0.87
C GLY A 166 -25.60 17.27 -1.58
N GLY A 167 -26.68 17.44 -0.80
CA GLY A 167 -27.97 17.93 -1.31
C GLY A 167 -28.72 16.96 -2.22
N LEU A 168 -28.37 15.68 -2.30
CA LEU A 168 -29.12 14.67 -3.06
C LEU A 168 -30.17 14.00 -2.19
N SER A 169 -31.32 13.67 -2.78
CA SER A 169 -32.30 12.76 -2.18
C SER A 169 -31.83 11.30 -2.29
N VAL A 170 -32.61 10.36 -1.77
CA VAL A 170 -32.38 8.93 -2.01
C VAL A 170 -32.42 8.58 -3.51
N PHE A 171 -33.39 9.11 -4.26
CA PHE A 171 -33.53 8.83 -5.69
C PHE A 171 -32.40 9.48 -6.50
N GLY A 172 -32.07 10.75 -6.24
CA GLY A 172 -30.95 11.42 -6.90
C GLY A 172 -29.61 10.74 -6.63
N LEU A 173 -29.38 10.28 -5.40
CA LEU A 173 -28.18 9.53 -5.05
C LEU A 173 -28.15 8.14 -5.71
N ALA A 174 -29.29 7.45 -5.78
CA ALA A 174 -29.42 6.16 -6.45
C ALA A 174 -29.19 6.25 -7.97
N GLN A 175 -29.67 7.33 -8.61
CA GLN A 175 -29.44 7.60 -10.01
C GLN A 175 -27.96 7.84 -10.30
N LYS A 176 -27.28 8.70 -9.51
CA LYS A 176 -25.82 8.87 -9.62
C LYS A 176 -25.07 7.55 -9.42
N ALA A 177 -25.50 6.71 -8.49
CA ALA A 177 -24.90 5.40 -8.29
C ALA A 177 -25.08 4.46 -9.49
N ALA A 178 -26.24 4.51 -10.14
CA ALA A 178 -26.53 3.76 -11.35
C ALA A 178 -25.70 4.26 -12.54
N GLU A 179 -25.58 5.58 -12.73
CA GLU A 179 -24.71 6.20 -13.74
C GLU A 179 -23.24 5.83 -13.54
N TRP A 180 -22.75 5.90 -12.29
CA TRP A 180 -21.39 5.51 -11.93
C TRP A 180 -21.11 4.05 -12.31
N ARG A 181 -22.03 3.15 -11.99
CA ARG A 181 -21.95 1.73 -12.37
C ARG A 181 -22.02 1.54 -13.89
N ALA A 182 -22.89 2.26 -14.59
CA ALA A 182 -23.03 2.18 -16.04
C ALA A 182 -21.76 2.65 -16.77
N ALA A 183 -21.02 3.59 -16.19
CA ALA A 183 -19.71 4.02 -16.66
C ALA A 183 -18.58 3.00 -16.40
N GLY A 184 -18.91 1.81 -15.88
CA GLY A 184 -17.92 0.78 -15.51
C GLY A 184 -17.05 1.19 -14.32
N ARG A 185 -17.43 2.24 -13.59
CA ARG A 185 -16.67 2.71 -12.44
C ARG A 185 -17.08 1.91 -11.19
N PRO A 186 -16.11 1.35 -10.45
CA PRO A 186 -16.39 0.58 -9.25
C PRO A 186 -16.93 1.48 -8.12
N ASN A 187 -17.93 0.98 -7.39
CA ASN A 187 -18.39 1.55 -6.14
C ASN A 187 -18.22 0.47 -5.06
N LEU A 188 -17.36 0.76 -4.07
CA LEU A 188 -16.93 -0.25 -3.12
C LEU A 188 -18.12 -0.87 -2.38
N THR A 189 -19.08 -0.10 -1.87
CA THR A 189 -20.12 -0.67 -1.00
C THR A 189 -21.38 -1.10 -1.75
N LEU A 190 -21.65 -0.52 -2.93
CA LEU A 190 -22.87 -0.80 -3.70
C LEU A 190 -22.98 -2.25 -4.19
N GLU A 191 -21.87 -2.98 -4.29
CA GLU A 191 -21.87 -4.40 -4.68
C GLU A 191 -22.05 -5.37 -3.51
N ALA A 192 -22.19 -4.87 -2.29
CA ALA A 192 -22.40 -5.74 -1.14
C ALA A 192 -23.70 -6.53 -1.27
N SER A 193 -23.65 -7.81 -0.91
CA SER A 193 -24.82 -8.69 -1.00
C SER A 193 -25.94 -8.27 -0.04
N CYS A 194 -25.64 -7.39 0.92
CA CYS A 194 -26.66 -6.80 1.76
C CYS A 194 -27.68 -5.93 1.00
N TYR A 195 -27.29 -5.39 -0.16
CA TYR A 195 -28.14 -4.56 -1.01
C TYR A 195 -28.85 -5.34 -2.14
N ASP A 196 -28.63 -6.64 -2.26
CA ASP A 196 -29.33 -7.44 -3.27
C ASP A 196 -30.83 -7.54 -2.92
N PRO A 197 -31.76 -7.16 -3.81
CA PRO A 197 -33.19 -7.29 -3.57
C PRO A 197 -33.59 -8.76 -3.34
N LEU A 198 -34.72 -8.97 -2.67
CA LEU A 198 -35.15 -10.30 -2.27
C LEU A 198 -35.34 -11.26 -3.45
N PRO A 199 -35.09 -12.58 -3.26
CA PRO A 199 -35.46 -13.58 -4.26
C PRO A 199 -36.97 -13.48 -4.52
N GLY A 200 -37.36 -13.25 -5.79
CA GLY A 200 -38.75 -12.98 -6.19
C GLY A 200 -38.98 -11.54 -6.64
N TRP A 201 -38.14 -10.60 -6.20
CA TRP A 201 -38.14 -9.20 -6.62
C TRP A 201 -37.02 -8.95 -7.63
N GLY A 202 -36.88 -9.82 -8.64
CA GLY A 202 -35.83 -9.85 -9.69
C GLY A 202 -34.69 -8.82 -9.63
N ARG A 203 -33.43 -9.26 -9.74
CA ARG A 203 -32.24 -8.37 -9.65
C ARG A 203 -32.26 -7.15 -10.56
N HIS A 204 -33.04 -7.14 -11.64
CA HIS A 204 -33.16 -6.03 -12.59
C HIS A 204 -34.40 -5.15 -12.36
N LEU A 205 -35.07 -5.27 -11.22
CA LEU A 205 -36.23 -4.43 -10.92
C LEU A 205 -35.78 -3.00 -10.66
N THR A 206 -36.33 -2.09 -11.47
CA THR A 206 -36.45 -0.69 -11.14
C THR A 206 -37.59 -0.53 -10.15
N TRP A 207 -37.43 0.35 -9.17
CA TRP A 207 -38.48 0.77 -8.26
C TRP A 207 -38.79 2.24 -8.49
N ASN A 208 -40.08 2.56 -8.49
CA ASN A 208 -40.58 3.92 -8.33
C ASN A 208 -40.73 4.28 -6.84
N GLU A 209 -41.12 5.52 -6.55
CA GLU A 209 -41.26 6.04 -5.19
C GLU A 209 -42.21 5.18 -4.33
N SER A 210 -43.36 4.78 -4.88
CA SER A 210 -44.37 4.01 -4.16
C SER A 210 -43.84 2.64 -3.69
N GLN A 211 -43.11 1.94 -4.57
CA GLN A 211 -42.50 0.64 -4.28
C GLN A 211 -41.39 0.77 -3.24
N PHE A 212 -40.57 1.83 -3.36
CA PHE A 212 -39.51 2.10 -2.39
C PHE A 212 -40.09 2.46 -1.01
N ARG A 213 -41.14 3.28 -0.94
CA ARG A 213 -41.84 3.59 0.32
C ARG A 213 -42.49 2.35 0.93
N HIS A 214 -43.08 1.49 0.11
CA HIS A 214 -43.60 0.20 0.57
C HIS A 214 -42.48 -0.63 1.23
N TRP A 215 -41.32 -0.73 0.57
CA TRP A 215 -40.15 -1.39 1.15
C TRP A 215 -39.70 -0.75 2.48
N LEU A 216 -39.68 0.59 2.60
CA LEU A 216 -39.36 1.27 3.86
C LEU A 216 -40.33 0.93 4.99
N THR A 217 -41.64 0.84 4.70
CA THR A 217 -42.64 0.45 5.71
C THR A 217 -42.45 -0.98 6.17
N TRP A 218 -42.09 -1.88 5.26
CA TRP A 218 -41.77 -3.27 5.58
C TRP A 218 -40.50 -3.35 6.43
N ARG A 219 -39.44 -2.63 6.04
CA ARG A 219 -38.16 -2.58 6.77
C ARG A 219 -38.31 -2.06 8.20
N ARG A 220 -39.07 -0.99 8.46
CA ARG A 220 -39.23 -0.42 9.81
C ARG A 220 -39.74 -1.42 10.86
N ARG A 221 -40.37 -2.52 10.45
CA ARG A 221 -40.87 -3.57 11.34
C ARG A 221 -39.77 -4.52 11.83
N SER A 222 -38.63 -4.56 11.16
CA SER A 222 -37.46 -5.35 11.54
C SER A 222 -36.30 -4.39 11.87
N GLU A 223 -35.54 -4.67 12.94
CA GLU A 223 -34.42 -3.88 13.50
C GLU A 223 -34.08 -2.52 12.83
N GLN A 224 -34.39 -1.41 13.51
CA GLN A 224 -34.26 -0.04 12.97
C GLN A 224 -32.85 0.39 12.52
N ASN A 225 -31.81 -0.38 12.88
CA ASN A 225 -30.42 -0.03 12.59
C ASN A 225 -29.78 -0.88 11.49
N ALA A 226 -30.47 -1.90 10.97
CA ALA A 226 -29.88 -2.84 10.02
C ALA A 226 -29.67 -2.23 8.63
N LEU A 227 -28.56 -2.51 7.94
CA LEU A 227 -28.30 -2.11 6.54
C LEU A 227 -28.91 -3.13 5.56
N GLY A 228 -29.43 -2.67 4.42
CA GLY A 228 -29.78 -3.51 3.28
C GLY A 228 -31.18 -4.13 3.34
N THR A 229 -31.39 -5.19 2.55
CA THR A 229 -32.65 -5.95 2.56
C THR A 229 -32.68 -6.97 3.69
N MET A 230 -33.40 -6.62 4.75
CA MET A 230 -33.51 -7.34 6.02
C MET A 230 -34.07 -8.78 6.00
N VAL A 231 -34.40 -9.37 4.84
CA VAL A 231 -34.81 -10.78 4.87
C VAL A 231 -33.55 -11.62 4.92
N GLU A 232 -33.39 -12.32 6.03
CA GLU A 232 -32.54 -13.48 6.11
C GLU A 232 -33.02 -14.46 5.03
N ARG A 233 -32.36 -14.40 3.87
CA ARG A 233 -32.48 -15.44 2.85
C ARG A 233 -32.24 -16.76 3.59
N ARG A 234 -32.89 -17.86 3.18
CA ARG A 234 -32.53 -19.20 3.65
C ARG A 234 -31.11 -19.52 3.17
N VAL A 235 -30.10 -18.89 3.75
CA VAL A 235 -28.71 -18.99 3.33
C VAL A 235 -28.13 -20.19 4.06
N THR A 236 -27.54 -21.10 3.30
CA THR A 236 -26.89 -22.32 3.79
C THR A 236 -25.47 -22.08 4.34
N TYR A 237 -25.04 -20.82 4.40
CA TYR A 237 -23.71 -20.41 4.81
C TYR A 237 -23.80 -19.43 5.97
N ARG A 238 -23.47 -19.93 7.16
CA ARG A 238 -23.28 -19.17 8.38
C ARG A 238 -21.86 -19.43 8.89
N ILE A 239 -21.27 -18.45 9.55
CA ILE A 239 -19.99 -18.58 10.25
C ILE A 239 -20.18 -18.47 11.75
N ARG A 240 -19.32 -19.15 12.49
CA ARG A 240 -19.38 -19.25 13.95
C ARG A 240 -19.16 -17.88 14.60
N VAL A 241 -19.98 -17.57 15.61
CA VAL A 241 -19.86 -16.33 16.43
C VAL A 241 -19.09 -16.62 17.72
N GLU A 242 -17.97 -17.32 17.62
CA GLU A 242 -17.10 -17.51 18.79
C GLU A 242 -16.28 -16.25 19.09
N THR A 243 -16.01 -15.46 18.05
CA THR A 243 -15.36 -14.16 18.13
C THR A 243 -16.40 -13.04 18.07
N THR A 244 -16.09 -11.89 18.67
CA THR A 244 -16.94 -10.70 18.56
C THR A 244 -17.13 -10.31 17.09
N GLU A 245 -18.29 -9.72 16.76
CA GLU A 245 -18.56 -9.21 15.40
C GLU A 245 -17.40 -8.31 14.91
N ASP A 246 -16.84 -7.47 15.80
CA ASP A 246 -15.70 -6.61 15.48
C ASP A 246 -14.43 -7.39 15.14
N ALA A 247 -14.06 -8.43 15.90
CA ALA A 247 -12.87 -9.23 15.62
C ALA A 247 -12.97 -9.96 14.27
N LEU A 248 -14.17 -10.41 13.92
CA LEU A 248 -14.44 -11.02 12.63
C LEU A 248 -14.35 -10.01 11.49
N VAL A 249 -14.91 -8.81 11.66
CA VAL A 249 -14.79 -7.73 10.66
C VAL A 249 -13.34 -7.31 10.48
N ASP A 250 -12.58 -7.17 11.56
CA ASP A 250 -11.16 -6.84 11.50
C ASP A 250 -10.36 -7.98 10.84
N GLU A 251 -10.74 -9.25 11.01
CA GLU A 251 -10.18 -10.36 10.24
C GLU A 251 -10.46 -10.25 8.73
N VAL A 252 -11.71 -9.93 8.36
CA VAL A 252 -12.10 -9.72 6.96
C VAL A 252 -11.28 -8.60 6.35
N ILE A 253 -11.20 -7.44 7.01
CA ILE A 253 -10.49 -6.27 6.52
C ILE A 253 -8.98 -6.54 6.42
N ARG A 254 -8.37 -7.21 7.41
CA ARG A 254 -6.94 -7.61 7.38
C ARG A 254 -6.59 -8.57 6.24
N SER A 255 -7.53 -9.42 5.86
CA SER A 255 -7.32 -10.44 4.81
C SER A 255 -7.79 -9.99 3.43
N TRP A 256 -8.34 -8.78 3.30
CA TRP A 256 -8.73 -8.27 1.99
C TRP A 256 -7.51 -8.06 1.08
N PRO A 257 -7.55 -8.57 -0.16
CA PRO A 257 -6.55 -8.22 -1.13
C PRO A 257 -6.61 -6.71 -1.42
N SER A 258 -5.47 -6.13 -1.78
CA SER A 258 -5.36 -4.71 -2.13
C SER A 258 -6.17 -4.30 -3.36
N ILE A 259 -6.67 -5.27 -4.14
CA ILE A 259 -7.27 -5.05 -5.47
C ILE A 259 -8.67 -5.70 -5.54
N GLY A 260 -9.58 -5.02 -6.23
CA GLY A 260 -10.86 -5.57 -6.68
C GLY A 260 -12.10 -5.06 -5.95
N ALA A 261 -13.27 -5.31 -6.50
CA ALA A 261 -14.54 -4.85 -5.95
C ALA A 261 -14.94 -5.61 -4.66
N PHE A 262 -15.74 -4.99 -3.80
CA PHE A 262 -16.14 -5.55 -2.50
C PHE A 262 -16.76 -6.94 -2.62
N ALA A 263 -17.64 -7.17 -3.60
CA ALA A 263 -18.24 -8.48 -3.80
C ALA A 263 -17.18 -9.54 -4.12
N ALA A 264 -16.15 -9.20 -4.91
CA ALA A 264 -15.04 -10.09 -5.20
C ALA A 264 -14.18 -10.36 -3.95
N ARG A 265 -13.89 -9.31 -3.16
CA ARG A 265 -13.15 -9.43 -1.88
C ARG A 265 -13.89 -10.32 -0.89
N MET A 266 -15.18 -10.07 -0.68
CA MET A 266 -16.02 -10.91 0.18
C MET A 266 -16.11 -12.34 -0.35
N ARG A 267 -16.31 -12.57 -1.66
CA ARG A 267 -16.30 -13.92 -2.23
C ARG A 267 -14.98 -14.65 -1.99
N GLY A 268 -13.84 -13.98 -2.21
CA GLY A 268 -12.51 -14.54 -1.96
C GLY A 268 -12.28 -14.86 -0.49
N TRP A 269 -12.72 -13.99 0.42
CA TRP A 269 -12.67 -14.25 1.85
C TRP A 269 -13.52 -15.46 2.24
N TRP A 270 -14.76 -15.53 1.75
CA TRP A 270 -15.69 -16.62 2.01
C TRP A 270 -15.16 -17.96 1.48
N SER A 271 -14.52 -17.99 0.31
CA SER A 271 -13.96 -19.21 -0.26
C SER A 271 -12.71 -19.71 0.49
N GLN A 272 -11.84 -18.80 0.93
CA GLN A 272 -10.58 -19.16 1.57
C GLN A 272 -10.70 -19.40 3.07
N ARG A 273 -11.42 -18.53 3.77
CA ARG A 273 -11.53 -18.51 5.24
C ARG A 273 -12.91 -18.87 5.74
N GLY A 274 -13.95 -18.34 5.10
CA GLY A 274 -15.34 -18.58 5.51
C GLY A 274 -15.71 -20.08 5.57
N GLN A 275 -15.11 -20.92 4.71
CA GLN A 275 -15.31 -22.38 4.76
C GLN A 275 -14.78 -23.02 6.05
N ARG A 276 -13.68 -22.51 6.61
CA ARG A 276 -13.08 -23.04 7.86
C ARG A 276 -13.91 -22.68 9.08
N LEU A 277 -14.61 -21.54 9.02
CA LEU A 277 -15.45 -21.00 10.09
C LEU A 277 -16.92 -21.42 9.97
N ARG A 278 -17.25 -22.29 9.02
CA ARG A 278 -18.63 -22.62 8.67
C ARG A 278 -19.31 -23.41 9.79
N VAL A 279 -20.54 -23.02 10.11
CA VAL A 279 -21.40 -23.74 11.06
C VAL A 279 -22.57 -24.43 10.38
N THR A 280 -23.15 -25.42 11.06
CA THR A 280 -24.37 -26.07 10.59
C THR A 280 -25.56 -25.09 10.66
N PRO A 281 -26.61 -25.25 9.83
CA PRO A 281 -27.77 -24.36 9.85
C PRO A 281 -28.47 -24.26 11.22
N GLN A 282 -28.31 -25.26 12.09
CA GLN A 282 -28.88 -25.31 13.43
C GLN A 282 -28.06 -24.52 14.46
N GLN A 283 -26.79 -24.26 14.19
CA GLN A 283 -25.93 -23.51 15.09
C GLN A 283 -26.10 -22.00 14.89
N PRO A 284 -26.03 -21.20 15.96
CA PRO A 284 -26.02 -19.75 15.84
C PRO A 284 -24.79 -19.31 15.04
N GLY A 285 -25.03 -18.44 14.07
CA GLY A 285 -23.98 -18.01 13.14
C GLY A 285 -24.35 -16.74 12.40
N ILE A 286 -23.33 -15.98 12.01
CA ILE A 286 -23.46 -14.78 11.19
C ILE A 286 -23.66 -15.22 9.73
N SER A 287 -24.72 -14.73 9.11
CA SER A 287 -24.97 -14.97 7.69
C SER A 287 -24.02 -14.13 6.83
N ARG A 288 -23.81 -14.53 5.57
CA ARG A 288 -23.05 -13.73 4.61
C ARG A 288 -23.54 -12.29 4.49
N TRP A 289 -24.86 -12.12 4.46
CA TRP A 289 -25.51 -10.81 4.37
C TRP A 289 -25.17 -9.94 5.59
N ARG A 290 -25.25 -10.52 6.78
CA ARG A 290 -24.95 -9.82 8.02
C ARG A 290 -23.46 -9.46 8.11
N LEU A 291 -22.58 -10.33 7.64
CA LEU A 291 -21.15 -10.00 7.58
C LEU A 291 -20.88 -8.81 6.64
N ASP A 292 -21.48 -8.80 5.45
CA ASP A 292 -21.35 -7.67 4.52
C ASP A 292 -21.81 -6.34 5.17
N GLU A 293 -22.96 -6.37 5.87
CA GLU A 293 -23.45 -5.24 6.65
C GLU A 293 -22.44 -4.77 7.70
N LEU A 294 -21.91 -5.68 8.53
CA LEU A 294 -20.98 -5.35 9.61
C LEU A 294 -19.71 -4.71 9.05
N VAL A 295 -19.20 -5.24 7.94
CA VAL A 295 -18.03 -4.69 7.24
C VAL A 295 -18.34 -3.30 6.69
N ILE A 296 -19.50 -3.06 6.06
CA ILE A 296 -19.87 -1.74 5.56
C ILE A 296 -20.01 -0.73 6.68
N ARG A 297 -20.63 -1.10 7.81
CA ARG A 297 -20.72 -0.21 8.98
C ARG A 297 -19.33 0.17 9.49
N ARG A 298 -18.41 -0.80 9.58
CA ARG A 298 -17.03 -0.55 9.97
C ARG A 298 -16.33 0.39 8.99
N LEU A 299 -16.43 0.11 7.69
CA LEU A 299 -15.96 0.99 6.62
C LEU A 299 -16.50 2.40 6.77
N GLY A 300 -17.79 2.50 7.01
CA GLY A 300 -18.50 3.75 7.16
C GLY A 300 -18.25 4.48 8.46
N ARG A 301 -17.54 3.90 9.45
CA ARG A 301 -17.08 4.57 10.68
C ARG A 301 -15.68 5.19 10.55
N HIS A 302 -14.82 4.53 9.79
CA HIS A 302 -13.40 4.91 9.70
C HIS A 302 -13.02 5.53 8.35
N GLY A 303 -13.84 5.34 7.32
CA GLY A 303 -13.50 5.64 5.93
C GLY A 303 -12.73 4.48 5.27
N THR A 304 -12.90 4.34 3.96
CA THR A 304 -12.30 3.25 3.16
C THR A 304 -10.77 3.32 3.17
N ASN A 305 -10.20 4.52 2.95
CA ASN A 305 -8.75 4.71 2.84
C ASN A 305 -8.05 4.42 4.17
N LYS A 306 -8.56 4.96 5.28
CA LYS A 306 -7.96 4.75 6.61
C LYS A 306 -7.99 3.28 7.01
N LEU A 307 -9.07 2.56 6.72
CA LEU A 307 -9.14 1.12 7.04
C LEU A 307 -8.27 0.26 6.14
N LEU A 308 -8.21 0.54 4.83
CA LEU A 308 -7.32 -0.19 3.94
C LEU A 308 -5.84 0.11 4.26
N GLN A 309 -5.54 1.33 4.68
CA GLN A 309 -4.22 1.69 5.20
C GLN A 309 -3.92 0.97 6.50
N GLN A 310 -4.86 0.96 7.46
CA GLN A 310 -4.72 0.24 8.73
C GLN A 310 -4.55 -1.27 8.51
N ALA A 311 -5.34 -1.89 7.64
CA ALA A 311 -5.23 -3.30 7.31
C ALA A 311 -3.85 -3.65 6.74
N ARG A 312 -3.29 -2.79 5.88
CA ARG A 312 -1.92 -2.95 5.37
C ARG A 312 -0.89 -2.82 6.47
N ARG A 313 -1.02 -1.85 7.38
CA ARG A 313 -0.15 -1.72 8.56
C ARG A 313 -0.22 -2.95 9.43
N GLU A 314 -1.42 -3.42 9.75
CA GLU A 314 -1.63 -4.62 10.55
C GLU A 314 -1.08 -5.87 9.86
N ARG A 315 -1.17 -5.95 8.54
CA ARG A 315 -0.53 -7.03 7.77
C ARG A 315 0.99 -6.95 7.83
N ARG A 316 1.58 -5.76 7.71
CA ARG A 316 3.03 -5.56 7.89
C ARG A 316 3.46 -5.95 9.29
N ARG A 317 2.75 -5.48 10.32
CA ARG A 317 2.96 -5.88 11.73
C ARG A 317 2.77 -7.37 11.94
N ALA A 318 1.78 -8.00 11.31
CA ALA A 318 1.56 -9.44 11.43
C ALA A 318 2.67 -10.25 10.75
N HIS A 319 3.14 -9.82 9.57
CA HIS A 319 4.30 -10.43 8.90
C HIS A 319 5.54 -10.31 9.79
N LEU A 320 5.78 -9.11 10.32
CA LEU A 320 6.83 -8.84 11.26
C LEU A 320 6.73 -9.68 12.55
N ASN A 321 5.55 -9.79 13.16
CA ASN A 321 5.32 -10.59 14.37
C ASN A 321 5.44 -12.10 14.11
N GLN A 322 5.09 -12.57 12.91
CA GLN A 322 5.30 -13.95 12.51
C GLN A 322 6.78 -14.27 12.34
N SER A 323 7.57 -13.32 11.85
CA SER A 323 9.01 -13.47 11.68
C SER A 323 9.79 -13.22 12.99
N VAL A 324 9.28 -12.36 13.89
CA VAL A 324 9.95 -11.94 15.14
C VAL A 324 8.92 -11.49 16.16
N ALA A 325 8.35 -12.43 16.91
CA ALA A 325 7.43 -12.04 17.97
C ALA A 325 8.13 -11.30 19.14
N HIS A 326 9.43 -11.53 19.36
CA HIS A 326 10.11 -11.10 20.59
C HIS A 326 11.05 -9.89 20.42
N ASP A 327 12.04 -9.97 19.52
CA ASP A 327 13.07 -8.91 19.40
C ASP A 327 12.53 -7.62 18.79
N LEU A 328 11.49 -7.72 17.96
CA LEU A 328 10.89 -6.56 17.32
C LEU A 328 10.01 -5.74 18.25
N GLU A 329 9.20 -6.38 19.10
CA GLU A 329 8.42 -5.62 20.09
C GLU A 329 9.36 -4.85 21.01
N GLN A 330 10.50 -5.44 21.39
CA GLN A 330 11.51 -4.77 22.18
C GLN A 330 12.17 -3.60 21.42
N ALA A 331 12.49 -3.76 20.13
CA ALA A 331 13.04 -2.69 19.30
C ALA A 331 12.03 -1.55 19.05
N LEU A 332 10.77 -1.86 18.73
CA LEU A 332 9.69 -0.89 18.56
C LEU A 332 9.34 -0.18 19.87
N HIS A 333 9.36 -0.89 21.00
CA HIS A 333 9.12 -0.31 22.31
C HIS A 333 10.23 0.66 22.67
N LYS A 334 11.50 0.30 22.46
CA LYS A 334 12.65 1.20 22.61
C LYS A 334 12.54 2.43 21.70
N MET A 335 12.12 2.24 20.45
CA MET A 335 11.87 3.34 19.50
C MET A 335 10.73 4.28 19.92
N ARG A 336 9.73 3.80 20.65
CA ARG A 336 8.58 4.61 21.10
C ARG A 336 8.87 5.47 22.32
N HIS A 337 9.80 5.08 23.17
CA HIS A 337 9.99 5.73 24.47
C HIS A 337 11.24 6.58 24.59
N ASP A 338 12.28 6.33 23.79
CA ASP A 338 13.59 6.91 24.12
C ASP A 338 13.86 8.32 23.54
N ASN A 339 12.97 8.95 22.76
CA ASN A 339 13.22 10.25 22.08
C ASN A 339 14.55 10.29 21.27
N VAL A 340 15.24 9.17 21.09
CA VAL A 340 16.53 9.09 20.42
C VAL A 340 16.28 9.31 18.93
N PRO A 341 16.99 10.27 18.28
CA PRO A 341 16.97 10.39 16.84
C PRO A 341 17.29 9.03 16.24
N ILE A 342 16.40 8.49 15.41
CA ILE A 342 16.61 7.20 14.77
C ILE A 342 17.78 7.37 13.80
N GLN A 343 18.98 7.05 14.29
CA GLN A 343 20.19 6.99 13.49
C GLN A 343 20.26 5.62 12.85
N LEU A 344 20.33 5.61 11.53
CA LEU A 344 20.57 4.43 10.72
C LEU A 344 21.98 4.48 10.15
N VAL A 345 22.48 3.33 9.70
CA VAL A 345 23.78 3.22 9.05
C VAL A 345 23.55 2.96 7.56
N SER A 346 24.18 3.76 6.72
CA SER A 346 24.16 3.57 5.25
C SER A 346 24.97 2.34 4.85
N ALA A 347 24.80 1.89 3.61
CA ALA A 347 25.59 0.80 3.02
C ALA A 347 27.10 1.07 3.04
N SER A 348 27.53 2.34 3.10
CA SER A 348 28.93 2.74 3.24
C SER A 348 29.42 2.84 4.70
N GLY A 349 28.57 2.52 5.68
CA GLY A 349 28.89 2.65 7.11
C GLY A 349 28.68 4.06 7.67
N THR A 350 28.23 5.03 6.86
CA THR A 350 28.00 6.41 7.32
C THR A 350 26.66 6.50 8.07
N PRO A 351 26.63 7.03 9.31
CA PRO A 351 25.37 7.22 10.03
C PRO A 351 24.55 8.36 9.41
N PHE A 352 23.22 8.21 9.42
CA PHE A 352 22.27 9.25 9.00
C PHE A 352 21.01 9.23 9.86
N VAL A 353 20.32 10.37 9.95
CA VAL A 353 19.15 10.53 10.81
C VAL A 353 17.87 10.36 9.99
N VAL A 354 16.88 9.63 10.51
CA VAL A 354 15.56 9.50 9.87
C VAL A 354 14.76 10.79 10.00
N ALA A 355 14.61 11.30 11.23
CA ALA A 355 13.92 12.55 11.52
C ALA A 355 14.51 13.20 12.78
N TYR A 356 14.60 14.52 12.79
CA TYR A 356 15.00 15.28 13.97
C TYR A 356 13.80 15.48 14.93
N PRO A 357 14.02 15.35 16.25
CA PRO A 357 12.98 15.67 17.24
C PRO A 357 12.69 17.17 17.26
N GLU A 358 11.59 17.57 17.91
CA GLU A 358 11.23 18.98 18.07
C GLU A 358 12.39 19.77 18.70
N GLY A 359 12.69 20.95 18.15
CA GLY A 359 13.75 21.84 18.64
C GLY A 359 15.18 21.54 18.16
N PHE A 360 15.40 20.46 17.39
CA PHE A 360 16.74 20.06 16.92
C PHE A 360 16.97 20.17 15.41
N ALA A 361 16.00 20.65 14.63
CA ALA A 361 16.17 20.82 13.18
C ALA A 361 17.08 22.05 12.91
N PRO A 362 18.37 21.88 12.60
CA PRO A 362 19.30 23.01 12.61
C PRO A 362 19.17 23.87 11.35
N TYR A 363 18.42 23.41 10.33
CA TYR A 363 18.53 23.94 8.96
C TYR A 363 17.22 24.12 8.18
N LEU A 364 16.04 23.88 8.76
CA LEU A 364 14.77 24.15 8.04
C LEU A 364 14.43 25.65 7.91
N GLN A 365 15.36 26.54 8.23
CA GLN A 365 15.30 27.95 7.82
C GLN A 365 15.68 28.04 6.34
N LEU A 366 14.72 27.72 5.46
CA LEU A 366 14.89 27.79 4.01
C LEU A 366 15.40 29.18 3.60
N PRO A 367 16.53 29.30 2.85
CA PRO A 367 17.19 30.59 2.61
C PRO A 367 16.43 31.56 1.69
N THR A 368 15.31 31.16 1.13
CA THR A 368 14.72 31.88 0.01
C THR A 368 13.21 32.00 0.18
N THR A 369 12.77 33.25 0.30
CA THR A 369 11.39 33.76 0.30
C THR A 369 10.55 33.53 1.56
N GLN A 370 10.55 34.53 2.45
CA GLN A 370 9.43 35.09 3.23
C GLN A 370 8.34 34.17 3.84
N VAL A 371 8.55 32.87 3.99
CA VAL A 371 7.66 32.03 4.79
C VAL A 371 8.07 32.18 6.25
N THR A 372 7.59 33.23 6.91
CA THR A 372 7.65 33.41 8.37
C THR A 372 6.68 32.44 9.07
N GLY A 373 6.74 31.16 8.69
CA GLY A 373 5.99 30.10 9.32
C GLY A 373 6.73 29.56 10.54
N PRO A 374 6.01 29.00 11.54
CA PRO A 374 6.65 28.29 12.64
C PRO A 374 7.51 27.15 12.10
N VAL A 375 8.68 26.93 12.72
CA VAL A 375 9.55 25.79 12.42
C VAL A 375 8.76 24.52 12.76
N VAL A 376 8.22 23.86 11.73
CA VAL A 376 7.48 22.62 11.89
C VAL A 376 8.49 21.53 12.22
N ALA A 377 8.33 20.89 13.37
CA ALA A 377 9.19 19.78 13.76
C ALA A 377 9.04 18.62 12.76
N GLU A 378 10.16 18.03 12.34
CA GLU A 378 10.15 16.93 11.36
C GLU A 378 9.30 15.74 11.82
N ALA A 379 9.28 15.48 13.13
CA ALA A 379 8.45 14.45 13.75
C ALA A 379 6.94 14.60 13.47
N SER A 380 6.49 15.83 13.22
CA SER A 380 5.09 16.14 12.91
C SER A 380 4.78 16.16 11.41
N LEU A 381 5.81 16.08 10.56
CA LEU A 381 5.63 16.10 9.12
C LEU A 381 4.92 14.83 8.66
N ARG A 382 3.97 15.01 7.74
CA ARG A 382 3.36 13.91 7.00
C ARG A 382 3.70 14.06 5.52
N ILE A 383 4.51 13.13 5.02
CA ILE A 383 5.13 13.22 3.69
C ILE A 383 4.64 12.06 2.83
N ALA A 384 4.39 12.29 1.55
CA ALA A 384 3.91 11.20 0.70
C ALA A 384 4.96 10.07 0.63
N PRO A 385 4.55 8.79 0.71
CA PRO A 385 5.46 7.65 0.88
C PRO A 385 6.61 7.62 -0.14
N ARG A 386 6.33 7.96 -1.39
CA ARG A 386 7.32 7.95 -2.46
C ARG A 386 8.54 8.84 -2.20
N PHE A 387 8.36 9.98 -1.54
CA PHE A 387 9.46 10.90 -1.24
C PHE A 387 10.29 10.37 -0.08
N LEU A 388 9.64 9.77 0.93
CA LEU A 388 10.32 9.16 2.07
C LEU A 388 11.18 7.96 1.66
N VAL A 389 10.62 7.06 0.86
CA VAL A 389 11.33 5.86 0.38
C VAL A 389 12.49 6.26 -0.54
N TRP A 390 12.29 7.22 -1.45
CA TRP A 390 13.37 7.75 -2.28
C TRP A 390 14.47 8.42 -1.44
N SER A 391 14.08 9.27 -0.49
CA SER A 391 15.04 9.97 0.38
C SER A 391 15.85 8.99 1.22
N TYR A 392 15.20 7.94 1.73
CA TYR A 392 15.90 6.87 2.41
C TYR A 392 16.89 6.14 1.50
N ASP A 393 16.52 5.80 0.28
CA ASP A 393 17.45 5.15 -0.65
C ASP A 393 18.64 6.08 -0.98
N VAL A 394 18.43 7.39 -1.06
CA VAL A 394 19.52 8.38 -1.20
C VAL A 394 20.47 8.33 -0.02
N HIS A 395 19.94 8.35 1.21
CA HIS A 395 20.77 8.27 2.42
C HIS A 395 21.47 6.92 2.56
N HIS A 396 20.74 5.83 2.38
CA HIS A 396 21.22 4.48 2.60
C HIS A 396 22.27 4.08 1.57
N ASN A 397 22.10 4.45 0.30
CA ASN A 397 23.04 4.09 -0.76
C ASN A 397 24.04 5.21 -1.10
N GLY A 398 23.95 6.37 -0.44
CA GLY A 398 24.83 7.51 -0.70
C GLY A 398 24.60 8.21 -2.05
N TRP A 399 23.39 8.17 -2.59
CA TRP A 399 23.05 8.69 -3.92
C TRP A 399 22.84 10.21 -3.95
N TRP A 400 23.69 10.96 -3.27
CA TRP A 400 23.56 12.42 -3.17
C TRP A 400 23.69 13.14 -4.52
N ASP A 401 24.38 12.53 -5.49
CA ASP A 401 24.46 13.06 -6.86
C ASP A 401 23.09 13.09 -7.58
N SER A 402 22.10 12.35 -7.07
CA SER A 402 20.73 12.32 -7.59
C SER A 402 19.84 13.45 -7.07
N VAL A 403 20.30 14.15 -6.04
CA VAL A 403 19.60 15.26 -5.40
C VAL A 403 19.90 16.54 -6.19
N PRO A 404 18.88 17.35 -6.57
CA PRO A 404 19.11 18.66 -7.18
C PRO A 404 20.05 19.50 -6.31
N ARG A 405 20.96 20.25 -6.94
CA ARG A 405 22.01 20.98 -6.19
C ARG A 405 21.45 22.03 -5.26
N GLU A 406 20.30 22.58 -5.62
CA GLU A 406 19.52 23.56 -4.85
C GLU A 406 18.99 22.97 -3.54
N LEU A 407 18.89 21.63 -3.47
CA LEU A 407 18.42 20.90 -2.29
C LEU A 407 19.57 20.23 -1.53
N LEU A 408 20.81 20.35 -1.99
CA LEU A 408 21.97 19.81 -1.30
C LEU A 408 22.28 20.68 -0.07
N MET A 409 21.73 20.27 1.06
CA MET A 409 22.07 20.82 2.36
C MET A 409 22.82 19.78 3.19
N PRO A 410 23.87 20.19 3.93
CA PRO A 410 24.55 19.29 4.84
C PRO A 410 23.57 18.80 5.90
N SER A 411 23.71 17.54 6.29
CA SER A 411 23.03 16.97 7.45
C SER A 411 21.49 16.97 7.37
N LEU A 412 20.91 16.87 6.17
CA LEU A 412 19.48 16.59 6.07
C LEU A 412 19.16 15.22 6.68
N SER A 413 18.01 15.12 7.35
CA SER A 413 17.43 13.84 7.69
C SER A 413 16.67 13.27 6.49
N VAL A 414 16.22 12.01 6.59
CA VAL A 414 15.33 11.41 5.60
C VAL A 414 14.04 12.23 5.44
N PHE A 415 13.43 12.70 6.54
CA PHE A 415 12.22 13.52 6.49
C PHE A 415 12.49 14.92 5.93
N GLY A 416 13.60 15.54 6.33
CA GLY A 416 14.01 16.86 5.83
C GLY A 416 14.20 16.86 4.32
N LEU A 417 14.99 15.91 3.79
CA LEU A 417 15.21 15.78 2.34
C LEU A 417 13.90 15.44 1.61
N ALA A 418 13.11 14.50 2.12
CA ALA A 418 11.84 14.13 1.50
C ALA A 418 10.85 15.31 1.43
N PHE A 419 10.77 16.14 2.48
CA PHE A 419 9.93 17.33 2.50
C PHE A 419 10.37 18.36 1.45
N LEU A 420 11.66 18.64 1.37
CA LEU A 420 12.22 19.59 0.40
C LEU A 420 11.98 19.14 -1.04
N VAL A 421 12.19 17.86 -1.33
CA VAL A 421 11.92 17.29 -2.66
C VAL A 421 10.43 17.32 -2.98
N GLN A 422 9.56 17.09 -2.00
CA GLN A 422 8.12 17.23 -2.19
C GLN A 422 7.74 18.69 -2.56
N GLN A 423 8.30 19.68 -1.89
CA GLN A 423 8.08 21.10 -2.23
C GLN A 423 8.64 21.43 -3.63
N TRP A 424 9.86 20.97 -3.93
CA TRP A 424 10.48 21.13 -5.24
C TRP A 424 9.59 20.60 -6.36
N VAL A 425 9.05 19.39 -6.21
CA VAL A 425 8.12 18.81 -7.20
C VAL A 425 6.80 19.59 -7.26
N ALA A 426 6.29 20.09 -6.14
CA ALA A 426 5.07 20.90 -6.11
C ALA A 426 5.21 22.22 -6.90
N THR A 427 6.44 22.77 -7.01
CA THR A 427 6.72 23.95 -7.85
C THR A 427 6.85 23.64 -9.35
N GLY A 428 6.60 22.40 -9.77
CA GLY A 428 6.68 21.96 -11.17
C GLY A 428 8.06 21.48 -11.61
N ASN A 429 9.05 21.48 -10.71
CA ASN A 429 10.36 20.92 -11.00
C ASN A 429 10.35 19.38 -10.95
N THR A 430 11.33 18.75 -11.59
CA THR A 430 11.44 17.28 -11.65
C THR A 430 12.71 16.78 -10.97
N VAL A 431 12.61 15.68 -10.23
CA VAL A 431 13.77 14.90 -9.76
C VAL A 431 13.80 13.59 -10.53
N HIS A 432 14.78 13.44 -11.42
CA HIS A 432 14.75 12.37 -12.42
C HIS A 432 14.70 10.97 -11.81
N SER A 433 15.53 10.70 -10.80
CA SER A 433 15.57 9.41 -10.09
C SER A 433 14.25 9.08 -9.39
N LEU A 434 13.53 10.10 -8.90
CA LEU A 434 12.21 9.95 -8.26
C LEU A 434 11.11 9.54 -9.26
N THR A 435 11.32 9.77 -10.56
CA THR A 435 10.36 9.36 -11.60
C THR A 435 10.46 7.88 -11.96
N ALA A 436 11.31 7.11 -11.28
CA ALA A 436 11.36 5.66 -11.44
C ALA A 436 10.07 4.99 -10.91
N GLY A 437 9.67 3.91 -11.57
CA GLY A 437 8.56 3.04 -11.23
C GLY A 437 8.69 2.43 -9.84
N CYS A 438 9.90 2.24 -9.31
CA CYS A 438 10.08 1.77 -7.94
C CYS A 438 9.60 2.78 -6.88
N TYR A 439 9.43 4.07 -7.23
CA TYR A 439 8.83 5.11 -6.38
C TYR A 439 7.43 5.54 -6.82
N SER A 440 7.02 5.16 -8.02
CA SER A 440 5.75 5.57 -8.63
C SER A 440 4.76 4.40 -8.67
N CYS A 441 3.46 4.69 -8.71
CA CYS A 441 2.49 3.63 -8.97
C CYS A 441 2.74 3.01 -10.37
N GLY A 442 2.48 1.71 -10.50
CA GLY A 442 2.61 1.03 -11.80
C GLY A 442 3.99 0.50 -12.16
N GLU A 443 4.86 0.24 -11.19
CA GLU A 443 6.15 -0.45 -11.40
C GLU A 443 6.02 -1.70 -12.30
N GLY A 444 4.98 -2.51 -12.11
CA GLY A 444 4.69 -3.69 -12.95
C GLY A 444 3.91 -3.41 -14.26
N GLY A 445 3.85 -2.16 -14.73
CA GLY A 445 3.12 -1.75 -15.93
C GLY A 445 1.59 -1.66 -15.75
N HIS A 446 1.13 -1.74 -14.50
CA HIS A 446 -0.30 -1.66 -14.16
C HIS A 446 -0.49 -0.47 -13.23
N CYS A 447 -0.92 0.66 -13.78
CA CYS A 447 -1.52 1.70 -12.95
C CYS A 447 -2.71 1.07 -12.24
N HIS A 448 -2.74 1.21 -10.93
CA HIS A 448 -3.85 0.69 -10.16
C HIS A 448 -5.02 1.67 -10.30
N SER A 449 -6.26 1.17 -10.29
CA SER A 449 -7.43 2.05 -10.36
C SER A 449 -7.50 2.96 -9.11
N ASP A 450 -8.31 4.02 -9.12
CA ASP A 450 -8.50 4.90 -7.93
C ASP A 450 -8.96 4.13 -6.68
N VAL A 451 -9.53 2.94 -6.87
CA VAL A 451 -9.98 2.03 -5.79
C VAL A 451 -8.89 1.08 -5.31
N ASP A 452 -7.88 0.85 -6.14
CA ASP A 452 -6.74 0.06 -5.76
C ASP A 452 -5.80 0.99 -5.01
N GLN A 453 -5.34 0.55 -3.84
CA GLN A 453 -4.41 1.36 -3.06
C GLN A 453 -3.11 0.59 -2.96
N CYS A 454 -2.07 1.10 -3.62
CA CYS A 454 -0.71 0.64 -3.38
C CYS A 454 -0.06 1.49 -2.28
N GLU A 455 1.01 0.97 -1.67
CA GLU A 455 1.76 1.68 -0.61
C GLU A 455 2.32 3.03 -1.10
N ARG A 456 2.60 3.14 -2.40
CA ARG A 456 3.17 4.35 -3.03
C ARG A 456 2.16 5.50 -3.13
N CYS A 457 0.87 5.18 -3.05
CA CYS A 457 -0.26 6.11 -3.15
C CYS A 457 -1.05 6.20 -1.83
N GLU A 458 -0.51 5.70 -0.73
CA GLU A 458 -1.13 5.90 0.59
C GLU A 458 -1.14 7.37 0.98
N ASP A 459 -2.03 7.68 1.93
CA ASP A 459 -1.98 8.95 2.65
C ASP A 459 -0.58 9.20 3.21
N PRO A 460 -0.13 10.47 3.27
CA PRO A 460 1.20 10.84 3.75
C PRO A 460 1.58 10.16 5.07
N TRP A 461 2.79 9.62 5.13
CA TRP A 461 3.31 8.90 6.28
C TRP A 461 3.92 9.86 7.31
N ASP A 462 3.68 9.55 8.58
CA ASP A 462 4.43 10.10 9.70
C ASP A 462 5.69 9.26 9.96
N VAL A 463 6.53 9.70 10.91
CA VAL A 463 7.77 9.00 11.29
C VAL A 463 7.51 7.56 11.71
N GLN A 464 6.46 7.32 12.49
CA GLN A 464 6.12 5.98 12.97
C GLN A 464 5.80 5.05 11.80
N GLN A 465 4.96 5.48 10.87
CA GLN A 465 4.56 4.70 9.70
C GLN A 465 5.74 4.37 8.80
N PHE A 466 6.64 5.34 8.62
CA PHE A 466 7.86 5.14 7.87
C PHE A 466 8.80 4.13 8.55
N CYS A 467 8.94 4.19 9.87
CA CYS A 467 9.75 3.24 10.63
C CYS A 467 9.17 1.82 10.58
N GLU A 468 7.85 1.66 10.70
CA GLU A 468 7.18 0.36 10.52
C GLU A 468 7.47 -0.24 9.14
N TRP A 469 7.49 0.60 8.09
CA TRP A 469 7.87 0.18 6.74
C TRP A 469 9.37 -0.19 6.64
N LEU A 470 10.27 0.62 7.21
CA LEU A 470 11.72 0.35 7.20
C LEU A 470 12.07 -0.99 7.84
N VAL A 471 11.50 -1.26 9.01
CA VAL A 471 11.69 -2.54 9.70
C VAL A 471 11.19 -3.68 8.81
N SER A 472 9.98 -3.57 8.25
CA SER A 472 9.42 -4.57 7.35
C SER A 472 10.35 -4.88 6.18
N ARG A 473 10.94 -3.83 5.58
CA ARG A 473 11.86 -3.97 4.44
C ARG A 473 13.17 -4.65 4.82
N HIS A 474 13.84 -4.18 5.86
CA HIS A 474 15.12 -4.75 6.27
C HIS A 474 14.99 -6.19 6.75
N TYR A 475 13.93 -6.48 7.50
CA TYR A 475 13.74 -7.80 8.08
C TYR A 475 13.47 -8.87 7.00
N SER A 476 12.63 -8.54 6.01
CA SER A 476 12.36 -9.42 4.89
C SER A 476 13.62 -9.77 4.09
N ASN A 477 14.62 -8.87 4.06
CA ASN A 477 15.88 -9.12 3.36
C ASN A 477 16.88 -9.95 4.17
N THR A 478 16.85 -9.88 5.50
CA THR A 478 17.79 -10.61 6.37
C THR A 478 17.36 -12.02 6.74
N VAL A 479 16.05 -12.30 6.73
CA VAL A 479 15.49 -13.55 7.30
C VAL A 479 14.95 -14.52 6.26
N GLN A 480 15.10 -14.25 4.97
CA GLN A 480 14.95 -15.31 3.96
C GLN A 480 16.08 -16.34 4.21
N PRO A 481 15.77 -17.53 4.76
CA PRO A 481 16.80 -18.48 5.13
C PRO A 481 17.47 -18.95 3.85
N GLU A 482 18.80 -19.11 3.90
CA GLU A 482 19.59 -19.77 2.87
C GLU A 482 19.20 -21.27 2.78
N GLU A 483 17.95 -21.59 2.41
CA GLU A 483 17.54 -22.94 2.02
C GLU A 483 18.12 -23.34 0.65
N HIS A 484 19.06 -22.56 0.12
CA HIS A 484 19.84 -22.93 -1.05
C HIS A 484 20.95 -23.91 -0.66
N THR A 485 20.70 -25.15 -1.09
CA THR A 485 21.59 -26.31 -1.11
C THR A 485 23.01 -25.99 -1.57
N ALA A 486 23.97 -26.78 -1.08
CA ALA A 486 25.43 -26.58 -1.07
C ALA A 486 26.17 -26.43 -2.42
N ASP A 487 25.50 -26.06 -3.52
CA ASP A 487 26.12 -25.81 -4.84
C ASP A 487 26.45 -24.31 -5.04
N ALA A 488 26.82 -23.62 -3.95
CA ALA A 488 26.72 -22.16 -3.78
C ALA A 488 27.79 -21.28 -4.48
N GLU A 489 28.77 -21.82 -5.21
CA GLU A 489 29.85 -20.99 -5.78
C GLU A 489 29.50 -20.31 -7.12
N GLU A 490 28.58 -20.87 -7.92
CA GLU A 490 28.23 -20.31 -9.25
C GLU A 490 27.16 -19.19 -9.19
N HIS A 491 26.55 -18.94 -8.02
CA HIS A 491 25.40 -18.01 -7.89
C HIS A 491 25.72 -16.61 -7.35
N THR A 492 26.99 -16.23 -7.21
CA THR A 492 27.37 -14.95 -6.57
C THR A 492 26.88 -13.71 -7.33
N ALA A 493 26.97 -13.70 -8.67
CA ALA A 493 26.54 -12.57 -9.48
C ALA A 493 25.02 -12.37 -9.47
N ASP A 494 24.25 -13.47 -9.49
CA ASP A 494 22.79 -13.40 -9.41
C ASP A 494 22.33 -13.01 -8.01
N ALA A 495 22.99 -13.50 -6.95
CA ALA A 495 22.71 -13.08 -5.58
C ALA A 495 22.93 -11.56 -5.43
N GLU A 496 24.08 -11.03 -5.88
CA GLU A 496 24.37 -9.60 -5.83
C GLU A 496 23.34 -8.79 -6.63
N ARG A 497 22.94 -9.27 -7.80
CA ARG A 497 21.90 -8.64 -8.62
C ARG A 497 20.57 -8.56 -7.87
N HIS A 498 20.14 -9.65 -7.23
CA HIS A 498 18.92 -9.67 -6.42
C HIS A 498 19.03 -8.72 -5.22
N THR A 499 20.18 -8.68 -4.54
CA THR A 499 20.44 -7.74 -3.46
C THR A 499 20.24 -6.30 -3.93
N ARG A 500 20.80 -5.92 -5.09
CA ARG A 500 20.63 -4.58 -5.67
C ARG A 500 19.18 -4.27 -6.04
N ILE A 501 18.43 -5.23 -6.58
CA ILE A 501 17.00 -5.06 -6.90
C ILE A 501 16.16 -4.84 -5.63
N ASN A 502 16.46 -5.61 -4.57
CA ASN A 502 15.74 -5.56 -3.30
C ASN A 502 16.14 -4.33 -2.45
N ALA A 503 17.30 -3.75 -2.72
CA ALA A 503 17.85 -2.59 -2.03
C ALA A 503 17.29 -1.24 -2.52
N VAL A 504 16.33 -1.22 -3.45
CA VAL A 504 15.81 0.02 -4.05
C VAL A 504 14.30 0.05 -4.07
N GLY A 505 13.69 1.13 -3.58
CA GLY A 505 12.26 1.38 -3.66
C GLY A 505 11.40 0.61 -2.67
N PHE A 506 10.13 0.44 -3.00
CA PHE A 506 9.17 -0.33 -2.18
C PHE A 506 9.28 -1.83 -2.45
N ASP A 507 8.42 -2.61 -1.80
CA ASP A 507 8.25 -4.04 -2.05
C ASP A 507 8.08 -4.37 -3.54
N ILE A 508 8.66 -5.50 -3.89
CA ILE A 508 8.84 -5.98 -5.26
C ILE A 508 7.52 -6.52 -5.82
N PRO A 509 7.15 -6.17 -7.08
CA PRO A 509 6.02 -6.78 -7.75
C PRO A 509 6.14 -8.31 -7.85
N LYS A 510 5.00 -9.02 -7.85
CA LYS A 510 5.01 -10.46 -8.11
C LYS A 510 5.58 -10.74 -9.51
N ARG A 511 6.60 -11.58 -9.57
CA ARG A 511 7.20 -12.05 -10.82
C ARG A 511 6.18 -12.75 -11.72
N LYS A 512 6.26 -12.48 -13.01
CA LYS A 512 5.51 -13.09 -14.10
C LYS A 512 6.51 -13.83 -15.00
N PRO A 513 6.66 -15.17 -14.83
CA PRO A 513 7.69 -15.95 -15.55
C PRO A 513 7.67 -15.74 -17.07
N ASN A 514 6.49 -15.54 -17.65
CA ASN A 514 6.29 -15.34 -19.09
C ASN A 514 6.70 -13.94 -19.62
N MET A 515 7.10 -13.02 -18.76
CA MET A 515 7.49 -11.64 -19.14
C MET A 515 9.00 -11.37 -19.05
N ARG A 516 9.78 -12.38 -18.63
CA ARG A 516 11.24 -12.26 -18.46
C ARG A 516 11.96 -12.28 -19.80
N CYS A 517 12.91 -11.37 -19.99
CA CYS A 517 13.73 -11.23 -21.20
C CYS A 517 15.22 -11.30 -20.81
N ARG A 518 16.05 -11.96 -21.62
CA ARG A 518 17.50 -11.98 -21.37
C ARG A 518 18.07 -10.61 -21.70
N VAL A 519 18.46 -9.88 -20.66
CA VAL A 519 19.07 -8.55 -20.79
C VAL A 519 20.29 -8.52 -19.88
N ASP A 520 21.44 -8.14 -20.46
CA ASP A 520 22.60 -7.78 -19.66
C ASP A 520 22.46 -6.33 -19.20
N PRO A 521 22.20 -6.07 -17.91
CA PRO A 521 22.07 -4.71 -17.41
C PRO A 521 23.35 -3.90 -17.57
N ASP A 522 24.52 -4.55 -17.67
CA ASP A 522 25.80 -3.88 -17.76
C ASP A 522 26.12 -3.36 -19.17
N ALA A 523 25.59 -4.03 -20.19
CA ALA A 523 25.69 -3.64 -21.60
C ALA A 523 24.77 -2.47 -21.99
N VAL A 524 23.83 -2.07 -21.14
CA VAL A 524 22.90 -0.97 -21.42
C VAL A 524 23.62 0.38 -21.42
N ASN A 525 23.45 1.15 -22.50
CA ASN A 525 23.98 2.50 -22.62
C ASN A 525 23.27 3.49 -21.67
N LEU A 526 23.91 3.80 -20.55
CA LEU A 526 23.34 4.62 -19.48
C LEU A 526 23.01 6.06 -19.92
N HIS A 527 23.68 6.60 -20.95
CA HIS A 527 23.44 7.98 -21.41
C HIS A 527 22.03 8.21 -21.96
N GLU A 528 21.40 7.18 -22.52
CA GLU A 528 20.02 7.25 -23.03
C GLU A 528 19.02 7.58 -21.90
N PHE A 529 19.36 7.19 -20.67
CA PHE A 529 18.49 7.32 -19.52
C PHE A 529 18.59 8.67 -18.81
N ILE A 530 19.60 9.50 -19.11
CA ILE A 530 19.88 10.75 -18.37
C ILE A 530 19.18 11.99 -18.95
N ALA A 531 18.85 11.99 -20.25
CA ALA A 531 18.18 13.14 -20.89
C ALA A 531 16.87 13.60 -20.17
N PRO A 532 16.61 14.91 -20.04
CA PRO A 532 15.48 15.41 -19.22
C PRO A 532 14.11 15.33 -19.91
N ASN A 533 14.04 14.91 -21.17
CA ASN A 533 12.83 14.97 -22.01
C ASN A 533 11.74 13.94 -21.66
N TYR A 534 12.05 12.93 -20.86
CA TYR A 534 11.11 11.88 -20.45
C TYR A 534 11.39 11.45 -19.02
N THR A 535 10.35 10.95 -18.35
CA THR A 535 10.51 10.29 -17.04
C THR A 535 11.44 9.09 -17.17
N PHE A 536 12.19 8.79 -16.11
CA PHE A 536 13.06 7.62 -16.05
C PHE A 536 12.28 6.34 -16.38
N GLN A 537 11.11 6.16 -15.77
CA GLN A 537 10.21 5.05 -16.07
C GLN A 537 9.80 5.00 -17.55
N GLY A 538 9.48 6.15 -18.15
CA GLY A 538 9.08 6.24 -19.57
C GLY A 538 10.19 5.81 -20.50
N LYS A 539 11.44 6.16 -20.19
CA LYS A 539 12.61 5.74 -20.96
C LYS A 539 12.90 4.25 -20.84
N VAL A 540 12.85 3.71 -19.62
CA VAL A 540 13.01 2.26 -19.43
C VAL A 540 11.89 1.51 -20.13
N ALA A 541 10.66 2.01 -20.10
CA ALA A 541 9.56 1.43 -20.87
C ALA A 541 9.83 1.43 -22.39
N ALA A 542 10.25 2.57 -22.95
CA ALA A 542 10.56 2.69 -24.37
C ALA A 542 11.71 1.77 -24.80
N TRP A 543 12.80 1.78 -24.03
CA TRP A 543 13.96 0.89 -24.26
C TRP A 543 13.55 -0.59 -24.18
N TRP A 544 12.78 -0.95 -23.14
CA TRP A 544 12.31 -2.31 -22.93
C TRP A 544 11.42 -2.80 -24.06
N SER A 545 10.52 -1.97 -24.57
CA SER A 545 9.69 -2.30 -25.73
C SER A 545 10.51 -2.57 -26.98
N GLY A 546 11.61 -1.84 -27.20
CA GLY A 546 12.55 -2.10 -28.29
C GLY A 546 13.32 -3.42 -28.10
N ALA A 547 13.85 -3.67 -26.90
CA ALA A 547 14.59 -4.89 -26.58
C ALA A 547 13.73 -6.15 -26.73
N GLN A 548 12.45 -6.09 -26.37
CA GLN A 548 11.51 -7.20 -26.50
C GLN A 548 11.27 -7.67 -27.94
N LEU A 549 11.62 -6.87 -28.95
CA LEU A 549 11.49 -7.29 -30.36
C LEU A 549 12.61 -8.23 -30.80
N HIS A 550 13.71 -8.30 -30.05
CA HIS A 550 14.91 -9.02 -30.47
C HIS A 550 15.22 -10.25 -29.61
N GLU A 551 14.73 -10.29 -28.36
CA GLU A 551 15.05 -11.36 -27.41
C GLU A 551 13.87 -12.31 -27.13
N PRO A 552 14.10 -13.62 -26.95
CA PRO A 552 13.06 -14.57 -26.58
C PRO A 552 12.49 -14.27 -25.19
N ARG A 553 11.16 -14.39 -25.07
CA ARG A 553 10.44 -14.26 -23.79
C ARG A 553 10.44 -15.58 -23.01
N GLY A 554 10.29 -15.48 -21.68
CA GLY A 554 10.14 -16.63 -20.81
C GLY A 554 11.46 -17.28 -20.40
N VAL A 555 12.57 -16.54 -20.49
CA VAL A 555 13.87 -17.00 -20.00
C VAL A 555 13.84 -17.01 -18.47
N VAL A 556 14.12 -18.15 -17.86
CA VAL A 556 14.11 -18.33 -16.40
C VAL A 556 15.02 -17.29 -15.72
N ASP A 557 16.22 -17.13 -16.25
CA ASP A 557 17.25 -16.20 -15.75
C ASP A 557 17.16 -14.79 -16.37
N GLY A 558 16.08 -14.50 -17.09
CA GLY A 558 15.84 -13.17 -17.65
C GLY A 558 15.50 -12.14 -16.58
N LEU A 559 15.36 -10.89 -16.98
CA LEU A 559 14.84 -9.80 -16.14
C LEU A 559 13.41 -9.44 -16.58
N GLU A 560 12.61 -8.93 -15.66
CA GLU A 560 11.44 -8.12 -15.99
C GLU A 560 11.82 -6.65 -16.13
N ARG A 561 10.96 -5.87 -16.80
CA ARG A 561 11.18 -4.43 -17.01
C ARG A 561 11.53 -3.69 -15.71
N TRP A 562 10.80 -3.97 -14.63
CA TRP A 562 10.99 -3.29 -13.36
C TRP A 562 12.28 -3.75 -12.63
N GLU A 563 12.73 -4.99 -12.85
CA GLU A 563 14.02 -5.47 -12.32
C GLU A 563 15.16 -4.70 -13.00
N LEU A 564 15.11 -4.57 -14.33
CA LEU A 564 16.06 -3.76 -15.07
C LEU A 564 16.02 -2.30 -14.63
N GLU A 565 14.82 -1.73 -14.45
CA GLU A 565 14.65 -0.34 -14.04
C GLU A 565 15.39 -0.03 -12.73
N ARG A 566 15.24 -0.89 -11.70
CA ARG A 566 15.94 -0.74 -10.42
C ARG A 566 17.45 -0.88 -10.56
N LEU A 567 17.92 -1.83 -11.39
CA LEU A 567 19.35 -2.00 -11.65
C LEU A 567 19.96 -0.79 -12.36
N LEU A 568 19.30 -0.27 -13.39
CA LEU A 568 19.75 0.93 -14.10
C LEU A 568 19.76 2.15 -13.17
N LEU A 569 18.73 2.30 -12.35
CA LEU A 569 18.66 3.36 -11.35
C LEU A 569 19.84 3.26 -10.36
N HIS A 570 20.09 2.07 -9.81
CA HIS A 570 21.22 1.84 -8.92
C HIS A 570 22.55 2.19 -9.61
N ARG A 571 22.79 1.70 -10.84
CA ARG A 571 24.03 1.96 -11.59
C ARG A 571 24.23 3.45 -11.86
N LEU A 572 23.20 4.16 -12.35
CA LEU A 572 23.28 5.59 -12.64
C LEU A 572 23.66 6.42 -11.41
N ASN A 573 23.07 6.08 -10.26
CA ASN A 573 23.35 6.78 -9.01
C ASN A 573 24.73 6.43 -8.44
N SER A 574 25.12 5.14 -8.44
CA SER A 574 26.45 4.72 -7.97
C SER A 574 27.60 5.30 -8.78
N LEU A 575 27.37 5.58 -10.08
CA LEU A 575 28.36 6.17 -10.98
C LEU A 575 28.30 7.71 -11.02
N GLY A 576 27.38 8.34 -10.28
CA GLY A 576 27.29 9.80 -10.19
C GLY A 576 26.79 10.51 -11.47
N TYR A 577 26.14 9.78 -12.39
CA TYR A 577 25.76 10.32 -13.70
C TYR A 577 24.80 11.53 -13.65
N PHE A 578 24.03 11.66 -12.57
CA PHE A 578 23.12 12.80 -12.37
C PHE A 578 23.85 14.11 -12.04
N ARG A 579 25.12 14.05 -11.64
CA ARG A 579 25.91 15.24 -11.29
C ARG A 579 26.26 16.10 -12.51
N ASP A 580 26.45 15.45 -13.67
CA ASP A 580 26.99 16.07 -14.88
C ASP A 580 25.89 16.66 -15.79
N SER A 581 24.69 16.08 -15.80
CA SER A 581 23.56 16.60 -16.57
C SER A 581 23.08 17.97 -16.11
N ASN A 582 23.26 18.30 -14.83
CA ASN A 582 22.91 19.62 -14.30
C ASN A 582 23.93 20.72 -14.64
N ARG A 583 25.05 20.40 -15.31
CA ARG A 583 26.05 21.41 -15.72
C ARG A 583 25.83 21.97 -17.13
N SER A 584 25.06 21.29 -17.97
CA SER A 584 24.99 21.59 -19.42
C SER A 584 23.79 22.45 -19.83
N SER A 585 22.94 22.85 -18.88
CA SER A 585 21.70 23.60 -19.12
C SER A 585 21.77 25.10 -18.78
N PHE A 586 22.94 25.61 -18.40
CA PHE A 586 23.18 27.01 -18.01
C PHE A 586 24.15 27.71 -18.94
#